data_AF-A0A1P6CZ29-F1
#
_entry.id   AF-A0A1P6CZ29-F1
#
_cell.length_a   1.000
_cell.length_b   1.000
_cell.length_c   1.000
_cell.angle_alpha   90.00
_cell.angle_beta   90.00
_cell.angle_gamma   90.00
#
_symmetry.space_group_name_H-M   'P 1'
#
loop_
_entity.id
_entity.type
_entity.pdbx_description
1 polymer ?
#
loop_
_entity_poly.entity_id
_entity_poly.type
_entity_poly.pdbx_seq_one_letter_code
_entity_poly.pdbx_strand_id
1 'polypeptide(L)'
;MLRNGAKVYVVNGKTFNNFGAALDYNRKINRSPQVRRTTKRPTRRPTGRPTRRPTRLPTISPGRRTTRRPILGRTTRRPGPVVTPPRQTSAPTVTTTQNPIAILKRDILNEVNNYRARHHVPRLQISPELEKAAQKDADEMARQKMVILDPTMPSGQNVISTAGFPKNVVEQWYKTIDKFDFANKKVKGDNVFFVNLVWKSTTHMGCGVAATDDKQTYYISCRFDPKGEVFDDQKVQDNVLNV
;
A
#
# COMPACT_ATOMS: atom_id res chain seq x y z
N MET A 1 -8.36 -16.18 21.96
CA MET A 1 -7.02 -15.63 22.25
C MET A 1 -6.12 -15.87 21.04
N LEU A 2 -5.43 -14.84 20.58
CA LEU A 2 -4.42 -14.96 19.52
C LEU A 2 -3.26 -15.77 20.09
N ARG A 3 -2.99 -16.94 19.52
CA ARG A 3 -1.71 -17.58 19.75
C ARG A 3 -0.73 -16.77 18.92
N ASN A 4 0.18 -16.04 19.56
CA ASN A 4 1.43 -15.66 18.92
C ASN A 4 2.12 -16.99 18.56
N GLY A 5 1.76 -17.57 17.41
CA GLY A 5 2.50 -18.68 16.85
C GLY A 5 3.97 -18.29 16.77
N ALA A 6 4.86 -19.26 16.83
CA ALA A 6 6.28 -19.00 16.69
C ALA A 6 6.49 -18.11 15.44
N LYS A 7 6.95 -16.88 15.67
CA LYS A 7 7.29 -15.95 14.60
C LYS A 7 8.71 -16.29 14.18
N VAL A 8 8.86 -16.80 12.97
CA VAL A 8 10.18 -17.05 12.38
C VAL A 8 10.43 -15.98 11.33
N TYR A 9 11.58 -15.34 11.46
CA TYR A 9 12.06 -14.35 10.51
C TYR A 9 13.03 -15.06 9.57
N VAL A 10 12.84 -14.95 8.26
CA VAL A 10 13.69 -15.58 7.25
C VAL A 10 14.43 -14.51 6.48
N VAL A 11 15.76 -14.54 6.46
CA VAL A 11 16.59 -13.58 5.72
C VAL A 11 17.56 -14.36 4.86
N ASN A 12 17.47 -14.26 3.53
CA ASN A 12 18.28 -15.04 2.59
C ASN A 12 18.31 -16.55 2.92
N GLY A 13 17.15 -17.14 3.23
CA GLY A 13 17.03 -18.57 3.56
C GLY A 13 17.46 -18.98 4.97
N LYS A 14 17.99 -18.05 5.79
CA LYS A 14 18.32 -18.31 7.19
C LYS A 14 17.17 -17.91 8.12
N THR A 15 16.83 -18.75 9.08
CA THR A 15 15.78 -18.53 10.08
C THR A 15 16.29 -17.85 11.35
N PHE A 16 15.47 -17.00 11.94
CA PHE A 16 15.74 -16.29 13.19
C PHE A 16 14.47 -16.25 14.05
N ASN A 17 14.64 -16.35 15.37
CA ASN A 17 13.52 -16.36 16.33
C ASN A 17 13.17 -14.95 16.85
N ASN A 18 13.89 -13.92 16.41
CA ASN A 18 13.57 -12.53 16.73
C ASN A 18 13.96 -11.60 15.58
N PHE A 19 13.18 -10.52 15.39
CA PHE A 19 13.38 -9.56 14.31
C PHE A 19 14.73 -8.85 14.40
N GLY A 20 15.22 -8.58 15.61
CA GLY A 20 16.51 -7.90 15.82
C GLY A 20 17.68 -8.69 15.23
N ALA A 21 17.72 -10.00 15.45
CA ALA A 21 18.76 -10.88 14.92
C ALA A 21 18.68 -11.02 13.39
N ALA A 22 17.46 -11.15 12.84
CA ALA A 22 17.22 -11.11 11.41
C ALA A 22 17.72 -9.80 10.78
N LEU A 23 17.40 -8.67 11.43
CA LEU A 23 17.78 -7.33 11.04
C LEU A 23 19.31 -7.13 11.04
N ASP A 24 19.99 -7.55 12.11
CA ASP A 24 21.43 -7.45 12.22
C ASP A 24 22.14 -8.32 11.17
N TYR A 25 21.61 -9.52 10.89
CA TYR A 25 22.11 -10.34 9.81
C TYR A 25 21.92 -9.66 8.45
N ASN A 26 20.73 -9.10 8.17
CA ASN A 26 20.46 -8.37 6.94
C ASN A 26 21.40 -7.16 6.74
N ARG A 27 21.72 -6.41 7.81
CA ARG A 27 22.70 -5.32 7.74
C ARG A 27 24.11 -5.82 7.42
N LYS A 28 24.52 -6.96 7.97
CA LYS A 28 25.86 -7.52 7.72
C LYS A 28 26.04 -7.91 6.26
N ILE A 29 25.02 -8.53 5.64
CA ILE A 29 25.09 -8.98 4.25
C ILE A 29 24.94 -7.83 3.23
N ASN A 30 24.20 -6.77 3.56
CA ASN A 30 23.99 -5.62 2.68
C ASN A 30 25.00 -4.49 2.89
N ARG A 31 25.92 -4.62 3.84
CA ARG A 31 27.07 -3.73 3.94
C ARG A 31 27.96 -3.98 2.72
N SER A 32 27.87 -3.12 1.70
CA SER A 32 28.94 -2.99 0.72
C SER A 32 30.26 -2.78 1.48
N PRO A 33 31.35 -3.47 1.11
CA PRO A 33 32.68 -3.09 1.57
C PRO A 33 32.86 -1.63 1.18
N GLN A 34 32.99 -0.75 2.17
CA GLN A 34 33.46 0.60 1.94
C GLN A 34 34.81 0.46 1.23
N VAL A 35 34.84 0.73 -0.07
CA VAL A 35 36.10 0.93 -0.79
C VAL A 35 36.81 2.02 -0.01
N ARG A 36 37.89 1.67 0.69
CA ARG A 36 38.81 2.64 1.27
C ARG A 36 39.25 3.55 0.13
N ARG A 37 38.64 4.73 -0.01
CA ARG A 37 39.13 5.78 -0.90
C ARG A 37 40.48 6.19 -0.35
N THR A 38 41.54 5.61 -0.91
CA THR A 38 42.86 6.20 -0.82
C THR A 38 42.77 7.57 -1.47
N THR A 39 43.02 8.61 -0.67
CA THR A 39 43.10 9.99 -1.13
C THR A 39 44.25 10.12 -2.11
N LYS A 40 43.97 10.01 -3.41
CA LYS A 40 44.81 10.58 -4.45
C LYS A 40 44.01 11.62 -5.22
N ARG A 41 44.38 12.88 -4.98
CA ARG A 41 43.91 14.11 -5.64
C ARG A 41 44.47 14.17 -7.06
N PRO A 42 43.62 14.37 -8.09
CA PRO A 42 44.08 14.94 -9.34
C PRO A 42 43.52 16.36 -9.50
N THR A 43 44.45 17.28 -9.64
CA THR A 43 44.27 18.62 -10.20
C THR A 43 43.83 18.57 -11.66
N ARG A 44 42.69 19.17 -12.02
CA ARG A 44 42.56 20.29 -13.00
C ARG A 44 41.11 20.53 -13.44
N ARG A 45 40.88 21.82 -13.68
CA ARG A 45 39.66 22.54 -14.12
C ARG A 45 39.37 22.30 -15.61
N PRO A 46 38.11 22.44 -16.04
CA PRO A 46 37.86 23.37 -17.15
C PRO A 46 36.74 24.38 -16.88
N THR A 47 36.98 25.58 -17.37
CA THR A 47 36.08 26.74 -17.48
C THR A 47 35.10 26.58 -18.63
N GLY A 48 33.83 26.98 -18.44
CA GLY A 48 32.87 27.14 -19.53
C GLY A 48 31.50 27.64 -19.06
N ARG A 49 31.22 28.91 -19.32
CA ARG A 49 30.09 29.76 -18.89
C ARG A 49 28.80 29.47 -19.68
N PRO A 50 27.60 29.45 -19.08
CA PRO A 50 26.35 29.58 -19.84
C PRO A 50 25.93 31.04 -19.98
N THR A 51 25.78 31.52 -21.21
CA THR A 51 25.20 32.83 -21.55
C THR A 51 23.68 32.78 -21.55
N ARG A 52 23.07 33.88 -21.07
CA ARG A 52 21.63 34.12 -20.90
C ARG A 52 20.99 34.77 -22.15
N ARG A 53 19.67 34.50 -22.30
CA ARG A 53 18.55 35.34 -22.82
C ARG A 53 18.37 35.48 -24.36
N PRO A 54 17.18 35.90 -24.88
CA PRO A 54 15.87 36.14 -24.24
C PRO A 54 14.59 35.59 -24.97
N THR A 55 13.51 35.53 -24.16
CA THR A 55 12.07 35.72 -24.38
C THR A 55 11.50 35.94 -25.80
N ARG A 56 10.45 35.19 -26.15
CA ARG A 56 9.25 35.72 -26.85
C ARG A 56 8.01 34.85 -26.62
N LEU A 57 6.98 35.45 -26.03
CA LEU A 57 5.58 35.01 -26.10
C LEU A 57 5.00 35.29 -27.49
N PRO A 58 3.94 34.58 -27.89
CA PRO A 58 2.86 35.16 -28.67
C PRO A 58 1.60 35.30 -27.81
N THR A 59 1.22 36.57 -27.61
CA THR A 59 -0.12 37.02 -27.23
C THR A 59 -1.03 36.94 -28.45
N ILE A 60 -2.20 36.30 -28.32
CA ILE A 60 -3.38 36.60 -29.16
C ILE A 60 -4.58 36.72 -28.22
N SER A 61 -5.16 37.92 -28.16
CA SER A 61 -6.42 38.26 -27.48
C SER A 61 -7.62 38.12 -28.47
N PRO A 62 -8.84 38.59 -28.15
CA PRO A 62 -9.96 37.75 -27.75
C PRO A 62 -11.11 37.72 -28.78
N GLY A 63 -11.70 36.55 -29.02
CA GLY A 63 -12.95 36.44 -29.79
C GLY A 63 -14.18 36.74 -28.93
N ARG A 64 -14.88 37.84 -29.21
CA ARG A 64 -16.17 38.22 -28.62
C ARG A 64 -17.29 38.09 -29.66
N ARG A 65 -18.50 37.80 -29.16
CA ARG A 65 -19.86 38.04 -29.73
C ARG A 65 -20.32 36.98 -30.75
N THR A 66 -21.58 36.51 -30.79
CA THR A 66 -22.88 37.14 -30.49
C THR A 66 -23.94 36.11 -30.08
N THR A 67 -24.85 36.53 -29.20
CA THR A 67 -26.14 35.92 -28.90
C THR A 67 -27.12 36.09 -30.07
N ARG A 68 -27.85 35.03 -30.46
CA ARG A 68 -29.13 35.16 -31.16
C ARG A 68 -30.13 34.09 -30.69
N ARG A 69 -31.20 34.59 -30.07
CA ARG A 69 -32.53 33.96 -29.92
C ARG A 69 -33.17 33.78 -31.30
N PRO A 70 -34.07 32.80 -31.45
CA PRO A 70 -35.35 33.11 -32.09
C PRO A 70 -36.57 32.81 -31.22
N ILE A 71 -37.66 33.46 -31.60
CA ILE A 71 -38.97 33.60 -30.96
C ILE A 71 -39.94 32.50 -31.42
N LEU A 72 -40.95 32.28 -30.57
CA LEU A 72 -42.19 31.51 -30.73
C LEU A 72 -42.62 31.17 -32.17
N GLY A 73 -42.89 29.87 -32.37
CA GLY A 73 -43.87 29.37 -33.33
C GLY A 73 -44.90 28.51 -32.59
N ARG A 74 -46.17 28.93 -32.60
CA ARG A 74 -47.33 28.24 -32.05
C ARG A 74 -48.00 27.46 -33.19
N THR A 75 -48.06 26.14 -33.12
CA THR A 75 -48.95 25.33 -33.97
C THR A 75 -49.48 24.08 -33.24
N THR A 76 -50.78 24.15 -32.97
CA THR A 76 -51.82 23.09 -32.95
C THR A 76 -51.52 21.70 -32.38
N ARG A 77 -52.25 21.37 -31.29
CA ARG A 77 -52.45 20.04 -30.68
C ARG A 77 -52.96 19.01 -31.71
N ARG A 78 -52.28 17.86 -31.77
CA ARG A 78 -52.80 16.59 -32.29
C ARG A 78 -52.93 15.62 -31.09
N PRO A 79 -54.04 14.88 -30.91
CA PRO A 79 -54.15 13.91 -29.82
C PRO A 79 -53.24 12.71 -30.10
N GLY A 80 -52.23 12.49 -29.24
CA GLY A 80 -51.41 11.28 -29.24
C GLY A 80 -52.07 10.14 -28.47
N PRO A 81 -51.65 8.88 -28.69
CA PRO A 81 -52.24 7.70 -28.05
C PRO A 81 -51.97 7.69 -26.54
N VAL A 82 -52.91 7.08 -25.80
CA VAL A 82 -52.84 6.85 -24.35
C VAL A 82 -51.54 6.10 -24.00
N VAL A 83 -50.62 6.77 -23.31
CA VAL A 83 -49.42 6.17 -22.73
C VAL A 83 -49.82 5.52 -21.41
N THR A 84 -49.90 4.20 -21.41
CA THR A 84 -49.97 3.39 -20.18
C THR A 84 -48.62 3.49 -19.44
N PRO A 85 -48.59 3.69 -18.10
CA PRO A 85 -47.33 3.72 -17.36
C PRO A 85 -46.58 2.39 -17.51
N PRO A 86 -45.26 2.39 -17.70
CA PRO A 86 -44.51 1.15 -17.70
C PRO A 86 -44.55 0.54 -16.30
N ARG A 87 -45.06 -0.69 -16.24
CA ARG A 87 -44.98 -1.59 -15.09
C ARG A 87 -43.52 -1.65 -14.62
N GLN A 88 -43.29 -1.28 -13.37
CA GLN A 88 -41.99 -1.42 -12.71
C GLN A 88 -41.65 -2.91 -12.59
N THR A 89 -40.96 -3.45 -13.58
CA THR A 89 -40.27 -4.73 -13.44
C THR A 89 -39.04 -4.45 -12.57
N SER A 90 -39.16 -4.68 -11.26
CA SER A 90 -38.01 -4.72 -10.36
C SER A 90 -37.00 -5.71 -10.93
N ALA A 91 -35.84 -5.19 -11.35
CA ALA A 91 -34.69 -6.03 -11.68
C ALA A 91 -34.42 -6.98 -10.49
N PRO A 92 -34.04 -8.24 -10.73
CA PRO A 92 -33.68 -9.12 -9.64
C PRO A 92 -32.46 -8.52 -8.94
N THR A 93 -32.64 -8.12 -7.68
CA THR A 93 -31.54 -7.86 -6.76
C THR A 93 -30.75 -9.16 -6.68
N VAL A 94 -29.62 -9.20 -7.39
CA VAL A 94 -28.64 -10.28 -7.24
C VAL A 94 -28.02 -10.10 -5.87
N THR A 95 -28.61 -10.75 -4.86
CA THR A 95 -27.99 -10.93 -3.56
C THR A 95 -26.80 -11.87 -3.76
N THR A 96 -25.69 -11.35 -4.29
CA THR A 96 -24.42 -12.08 -4.32
C THR A 96 -23.99 -12.25 -2.87
N THR A 97 -24.13 -13.46 -2.32
CA THR A 97 -23.44 -13.88 -1.10
C THR A 97 -21.93 -13.76 -1.37
N GLN A 98 -21.35 -12.59 -1.11
CA GLN A 98 -19.94 -12.32 -1.40
C GLN A 98 -19.07 -13.22 -0.52
N ASN A 99 -18.03 -13.82 -1.13
CA ASN A 99 -17.04 -14.66 -0.45
C ASN A 99 -16.49 -13.92 0.80
N PRO A 100 -16.59 -14.49 2.02
CA PRO A 100 -16.11 -13.84 3.25
C PRO A 100 -14.65 -13.38 3.18
N ILE A 101 -13.78 -14.13 2.49
CA ILE A 101 -12.38 -13.75 2.31
C ILE A 101 -12.25 -12.51 1.41
N ALA A 102 -13.09 -12.38 0.38
CA ALA A 102 -13.08 -11.20 -0.48
C ALA A 102 -13.54 -9.95 0.29
N ILE A 103 -14.55 -10.09 1.15
CA ILE A 103 -14.97 -9.03 2.07
C ILE A 103 -13.81 -8.64 2.99
N LEU A 104 -13.16 -9.62 3.63
CA LEU A 104 -12.02 -9.36 4.52
C LEU A 104 -10.88 -8.62 3.81
N LYS A 105 -10.50 -9.02 2.59
CA LYS A 105 -9.44 -8.34 1.83
C LYS A 105 -9.79 -6.89 1.51
N ARG A 106 -11.05 -6.63 1.13
CA ARG A 106 -11.57 -5.28 0.89
C ARG A 106 -11.55 -4.45 2.17
N ASP A 107 -11.98 -5.02 3.28
CA ASP A 107 -12.05 -4.32 4.56
C ASP A 107 -10.64 -3.99 5.08
N ILE A 108 -9.66 -4.89 4.89
CA ILE A 108 -8.25 -4.62 5.14
C ILE A 108 -7.77 -3.41 4.34
N LEU A 109 -8.00 -3.34 3.02
CA LEU A 109 -7.61 -2.19 2.20
C LEU A 109 -8.24 -0.88 2.72
N ASN A 110 -9.53 -0.91 3.02
CA ASN A 110 -10.26 0.26 3.51
C ASN A 110 -9.69 0.74 4.85
N GLU A 111 -9.42 -0.17 5.78
CA GLU A 111 -8.87 0.15 7.08
C GLU A 111 -7.43 0.68 6.98
N VAL A 112 -6.58 0.10 6.12
CA VAL A 112 -5.25 0.63 5.80
C VAL A 112 -5.36 2.07 5.29
N ASN A 113 -6.27 2.33 4.34
CA ASN A 113 -6.47 3.66 3.78
C ASN A 113 -7.02 4.67 4.80
N ASN A 114 -7.83 4.23 5.75
CA ASN A 114 -8.29 5.07 6.86
C ASN A 114 -7.11 5.49 7.75
N TYR A 115 -6.21 4.57 8.11
CA TYR A 115 -5.01 4.93 8.87
C TYR A 115 -4.06 5.82 8.07
N ARG A 116 -3.86 5.55 6.77
CA ARG A 116 -3.06 6.41 5.88
C ARG A 116 -3.58 7.84 5.80
N ALA A 117 -4.90 8.03 5.79
CA ALA A 117 -5.51 9.35 5.82
C ALA A 117 -5.17 10.13 7.10
N ARG A 118 -5.12 9.45 8.26
CA ARG A 118 -4.70 10.05 9.54
C ARG A 118 -3.26 10.53 9.52
N HIS A 119 -2.38 9.88 8.76
CA HIS A 119 -0.98 10.29 8.58
C HIS A 119 -0.77 11.21 7.37
N HIS A 120 -1.85 11.72 6.76
CA HIS A 120 -1.78 12.58 5.57
C HIS A 120 -0.99 11.98 4.38
N VAL A 121 -1.00 10.65 4.24
CA VAL A 121 -0.35 9.97 3.10
C VAL A 121 -1.39 9.46 2.09
N PRO A 122 -1.07 9.40 0.78
CA PRO A 122 -2.04 9.00 -0.26
C PRO A 122 -2.59 7.59 -0.05
N ARG A 123 -3.84 7.34 -0.46
CA ARG A 123 -4.47 6.01 -0.41
C ARG A 123 -3.75 5.00 -1.33
N LEU A 124 -3.74 3.73 -0.94
CA LEU A 124 -3.25 2.61 -1.73
C LEU A 124 -4.32 2.07 -2.67
N GLN A 125 -3.86 1.47 -3.76
CA GLN A 125 -4.66 0.71 -4.73
C GLN A 125 -4.33 -0.79 -4.64
N ILE A 126 -5.25 -1.64 -5.10
CA ILE A 126 -4.98 -3.09 -5.16
C ILE A 126 -4.12 -3.41 -6.38
N SER A 127 -3.12 -4.27 -6.19
CA SER A 127 -2.40 -4.95 -7.27
C SER A 127 -2.70 -6.45 -7.25
N PRO A 128 -3.26 -7.02 -8.33
CA PRO A 128 -3.47 -8.46 -8.47
C PRO A 128 -2.18 -9.28 -8.35
N GLU A 129 -1.05 -8.73 -8.80
CA GLU A 129 0.27 -9.36 -8.72
C GLU A 129 0.71 -9.49 -7.26
N LEU A 130 0.54 -8.42 -6.47
CA LEU A 130 0.81 -8.45 -5.03
C LEU A 130 -0.14 -9.38 -4.29
N GLU A 131 -1.43 -9.43 -4.66
CA GLU A 131 -2.39 -10.37 -4.07
C GLU A 131 -1.98 -11.83 -4.33
N LYS A 132 -1.58 -12.15 -5.55
CA LYS A 132 -1.10 -13.49 -5.91
C LYS A 132 0.14 -13.87 -5.11
N ALA A 133 1.08 -12.94 -4.95
CA ALA A 133 2.29 -13.19 -4.19
C ALA A 133 2.00 -13.32 -2.68
N ALA A 134 1.12 -12.48 -2.13
CA ALA A 134 0.69 -12.56 -0.75
C ALA A 134 -0.12 -13.82 -0.45
N GLN A 135 -0.91 -14.32 -1.41
CA GLN A 135 -1.64 -15.58 -1.27
C GLN A 135 -0.67 -16.76 -1.13
N LYS A 136 0.40 -16.81 -1.92
CA LYS A 136 1.44 -17.84 -1.76
C LYS A 136 2.05 -17.84 -0.37
N ASP A 137 2.33 -16.66 0.19
CA ASP A 137 2.84 -16.55 1.57
C ASP A 137 1.84 -17.10 2.57
N ALA A 138 0.55 -16.74 2.43
CA ALA A 138 -0.50 -17.19 3.33
C ALA A 138 -0.66 -18.72 3.27
N ASP A 139 -0.68 -19.29 2.07
CA ASP A 139 -0.78 -20.73 1.84
C ASP A 139 0.42 -21.48 2.46
N GLU A 140 1.63 -20.94 2.31
CA GLU A 140 2.83 -21.49 2.92
C GLU A 140 2.79 -21.44 4.46
N MET A 141 2.40 -20.30 5.02
CA MET A 141 2.26 -20.14 6.47
C MET A 141 1.19 -21.08 7.05
N ALA A 142 0.06 -21.27 6.35
CA ALA A 142 -0.98 -22.20 6.74
C ALA A 142 -0.51 -23.66 6.69
N ARG A 143 0.19 -24.05 5.62
CA ARG A 143 0.78 -25.38 5.47
C ARG A 143 1.81 -25.70 6.56
N GLN A 144 2.68 -24.73 6.88
CA GLN A 144 3.72 -24.89 7.90
C GLN A 144 3.20 -24.64 9.33
N LYS A 145 1.98 -24.10 9.47
CA LYS A 145 1.39 -23.65 10.73
C LYS A 145 2.30 -22.66 11.48
N MET A 146 2.98 -21.78 10.74
CA MET A 146 4.01 -20.90 11.27
C MET A 146 3.96 -19.54 10.58
N VAL A 147 4.21 -18.46 11.34
CA VAL A 147 4.29 -17.11 10.76
C VAL A 147 5.72 -16.89 10.24
N ILE A 148 5.82 -16.57 8.95
CA ILE A 148 7.08 -16.36 8.24
C ILE A 148 7.14 -14.91 7.80
N LEU A 149 8.14 -14.17 8.29
CA LEU A 149 8.41 -12.80 7.84
C LEU A 149 9.76 -12.74 7.11
N ASP A 150 9.76 -12.31 5.86
CA ASP A 150 10.99 -12.13 5.09
C ASP A 150 11.26 -10.65 4.78
N PRO A 151 12.15 -9.98 5.53
CA PRO A 151 12.48 -8.57 5.31
C PRO A 151 13.34 -8.33 4.05
N THR A 152 13.83 -9.37 3.36
CA THR A 152 14.62 -9.26 2.13
C THR A 152 13.75 -9.18 0.88
N MET A 153 12.47 -9.51 0.99
CA MET A 153 11.52 -9.49 -0.12
C MET A 153 11.52 -8.16 -0.87
N PRO A 154 11.33 -8.14 -2.20
CA PRO A 154 11.35 -6.90 -2.97
C PRO A 154 10.19 -5.96 -2.64
N SER A 155 9.12 -6.48 -2.03
CA SER A 155 7.96 -5.74 -1.52
C SER A 155 8.01 -5.62 0.01
N GLY A 156 7.36 -4.62 0.59
CA GLY A 156 7.03 -4.62 2.02
C GLY A 156 6.09 -5.79 2.34
N GLN A 157 6.10 -6.29 3.58
CA GLN A 157 5.28 -7.43 4.01
C GLN A 157 4.78 -7.22 5.44
N ASN A 158 3.46 -7.37 5.64
CA ASN A 158 2.85 -7.52 6.95
C ASN A 158 2.20 -8.91 7.02
N VAL A 159 2.45 -9.63 8.12
CA VAL A 159 1.89 -10.98 8.34
C VAL A 159 1.24 -11.07 9.71
N ILE A 160 0.21 -11.90 9.83
CA ILE A 160 -0.42 -12.24 11.10
C ILE A 160 -1.10 -13.61 11.03
N SER A 161 -1.26 -14.27 12.18
CA SER A 161 -2.14 -15.42 12.34
C SER A 161 -3.26 -15.13 13.35
N THR A 162 -4.43 -15.71 13.13
CA THR A 162 -5.60 -15.57 14.01
C THR A 162 -6.24 -16.92 14.30
N ALA A 163 -6.71 -17.10 15.54
CA ALA A 163 -7.60 -18.21 15.87
C ALA A 163 -9.02 -17.90 15.35
N GLY A 164 -9.55 -18.77 14.50
CA GLY A 164 -10.79 -18.54 13.78
C GLY A 164 -10.68 -17.39 12.76
N PHE A 165 -11.84 -17.04 12.19
CA PHE A 165 -11.90 -16.05 11.11
C PHE A 165 -11.34 -14.69 11.55
N PRO A 166 -10.47 -14.03 10.75
CA PRO A 166 -9.76 -12.84 11.17
C PRO A 166 -10.68 -11.65 11.48
N LYS A 167 -10.30 -10.88 12.51
CA LYS A 167 -10.95 -9.63 12.92
C LYS A 167 -9.88 -8.61 13.29
N ASN A 168 -10.13 -7.33 13.00
CA ASN A 168 -9.27 -6.18 13.35
C ASN A 168 -7.80 -6.40 12.98
N VAL A 169 -7.55 -6.93 11.77
CA VAL A 169 -6.20 -7.28 11.31
C VAL A 169 -5.31 -6.04 11.23
N VAL A 170 -5.83 -4.95 10.64
CA VAL A 170 -5.04 -3.74 10.42
C VAL A 170 -4.83 -2.98 11.72
N GLU A 171 -5.84 -2.88 12.60
CA GLU A 171 -5.69 -2.33 13.96
C GLU A 171 -4.50 -2.97 14.71
N GLN A 172 -4.32 -4.29 14.62
CA GLN A 172 -3.22 -4.99 15.28
C GLN A 172 -1.84 -4.63 14.71
N TRP A 173 -1.72 -4.48 13.40
CA TRP A 173 -0.49 -3.97 12.78
C TRP A 173 -0.25 -2.51 13.15
N TYR A 174 -1.30 -1.69 13.15
CA TYR A 174 -1.22 -0.27 13.45
C TYR A 174 -0.80 -0.01 14.89
N LYS A 175 -1.26 -0.80 15.88
CA LYS A 175 -0.85 -0.71 17.30
C LYS A 175 0.67 -0.76 17.52
N THR A 176 1.44 -1.23 16.55
CA THR A 176 2.90 -1.17 16.63
C THR A 176 3.47 0.27 16.51
N ILE A 177 2.62 1.25 16.19
CA ILE A 177 2.89 2.70 16.31
C ILE A 177 3.34 3.09 17.71
N ASP A 178 2.83 2.43 18.76
CA ASP A 178 3.19 2.69 20.16
C ASP A 178 4.68 2.45 20.44
N LYS A 179 5.33 1.66 19.57
CA LYS A 179 6.76 1.35 19.62
C LYS A 179 7.57 2.14 18.60
N PHE A 180 6.94 3.05 17.84
CA PHE A 180 7.63 3.89 16.87
C PHE A 180 8.13 5.16 17.55
N ASP A 181 9.44 5.36 17.52
CA ASP A 181 10.07 6.56 18.03
C ASP A 181 9.92 7.68 16.99
N PHE A 182 8.89 8.51 17.12
CA PHE A 182 8.65 9.64 16.21
C PHE A 182 9.72 10.74 16.32
N ALA A 183 10.41 10.85 17.45
CA ALA A 183 11.44 11.86 17.65
C ALA A 183 12.69 11.54 16.81
N ASN A 184 13.11 10.27 16.81
CA ASN A 184 14.28 9.82 16.05
C ASN A 184 13.92 9.15 14.71
N LYS A 185 12.63 8.91 14.45
CA LYS A 185 12.05 8.21 13.30
C LYS A 185 12.76 6.89 12.98
N LYS A 186 12.88 6.00 13.98
CA LYS A 186 13.60 4.73 13.86
C LYS A 186 12.68 3.50 13.85
N VAL A 187 12.92 2.62 12.88
CA VAL A 187 12.27 1.31 12.80
C VAL A 187 13.03 0.30 13.67
N LYS A 188 12.32 -0.37 14.58
CA LYS A 188 12.85 -1.39 15.49
C LYS A 188 11.78 -2.45 15.76
N GLY A 189 12.17 -3.73 15.62
CA GLY A 189 11.27 -4.83 15.93
C GLY A 189 9.98 -4.80 15.09
N ASP A 190 8.88 -5.07 15.76
CA ASP A 190 7.56 -5.21 15.12
C ASP A 190 6.95 -3.89 14.63
N ASN A 191 7.54 -2.72 14.92
CA ASN A 191 7.03 -1.42 14.41
C ASN A 191 7.13 -1.27 12.88
N VAL A 192 7.86 -2.19 12.23
CA VAL A 192 7.86 -2.33 10.77
C VAL A 192 6.46 -2.55 10.20
N PHE A 193 5.55 -3.19 10.96
CA PHE A 193 4.17 -3.39 10.50
C PHE A 193 3.43 -2.07 10.35
N PHE A 194 3.49 -1.19 11.35
CA PHE A 194 2.97 0.17 11.27
C PHE A 194 3.61 0.94 10.11
N VAL A 195 4.94 0.91 10.00
CA VAL A 195 5.68 1.66 8.98
C VAL A 195 5.26 1.26 7.56
N ASN A 196 5.09 -0.03 7.29
CA ASN A 196 4.61 -0.51 5.99
C ASN A 196 3.21 0.02 5.64
N LEU A 197 2.31 0.16 6.63
CA LEU A 197 0.96 0.69 6.39
C LEU A 197 1.00 2.16 5.95
N VAL A 198 1.85 2.97 6.58
CA VAL A 198 1.86 4.43 6.41
C VAL A 198 2.97 4.95 5.50
N TRP A 199 3.74 4.07 4.86
CA TRP A 199 4.83 4.47 3.98
C TRP A 199 4.31 5.33 2.82
N LYS A 200 4.67 6.62 2.82
CA LYS A 200 4.12 7.62 1.88
C LYS A 200 4.30 7.24 0.41
N SER A 201 5.47 6.72 0.04
CA SER A 201 5.78 6.40 -1.36
C SER A 201 5.19 5.08 -1.86
N THR A 202 4.64 4.24 -0.97
CA THR A 202 3.93 3.03 -1.36
C THR A 202 2.61 3.43 -2.01
N THR A 203 2.27 2.80 -3.14
CA THR A 203 1.08 3.12 -3.94
C THR A 203 0.14 1.94 -4.10
N HIS A 204 0.65 0.72 -3.99
CA HIS A 204 -0.10 -0.51 -4.19
C HIS A 204 0.04 -1.46 -3.01
N MET A 205 -1.00 -2.25 -2.79
CA MET A 205 -0.98 -3.39 -1.88
C MET A 205 -1.74 -4.58 -2.44
N GLY A 206 -1.51 -5.75 -1.87
CA GLY A 206 -2.32 -6.94 -2.12
C GLY A 206 -2.22 -7.91 -0.96
N CYS A 207 -3.31 -8.59 -0.63
CA CYS A 207 -3.39 -9.48 0.53
C CYS A 207 -3.79 -10.91 0.14
N GLY A 208 -3.21 -11.87 0.86
CA GLY A 208 -3.51 -13.29 0.82
C GLY A 208 -4.08 -13.75 2.15
N VAL A 209 -5.03 -14.69 2.11
CA VAL A 209 -5.62 -15.29 3.31
C VAL A 209 -5.74 -16.79 3.09
N ALA A 210 -5.21 -17.57 4.03
CA ALA A 210 -5.30 -19.02 4.02
C ALA A 210 -5.70 -19.51 5.42
N ALA A 211 -6.40 -20.65 5.47
CA ALA A 211 -6.73 -21.32 6.72
C ALA A 211 -5.99 -22.65 6.79
N THR A 212 -5.72 -23.13 7.99
CA THR A 212 -5.38 -24.54 8.22
C THR A 212 -6.53 -25.44 7.81
N ASP A 213 -6.25 -26.72 7.52
CA ASP A 213 -7.27 -27.69 7.04
C ASP A 213 -8.45 -27.82 8.01
N ASP A 214 -8.18 -27.74 9.32
CA ASP A 214 -9.17 -27.75 10.40
C ASP A 214 -9.94 -26.43 10.56
N LYS A 215 -9.59 -25.41 9.78
CA LYS A 215 -10.11 -24.03 9.80
C LYS A 215 -10.00 -23.35 11.17
N GLN A 216 -9.14 -23.84 12.05
CA GLN A 216 -8.94 -23.28 13.39
C GLN A 216 -8.01 -22.07 13.37
N THR A 217 -7.07 -22.01 12.42
CA THR A 217 -6.11 -20.91 12.32
C THR A 217 -6.11 -20.32 10.92
N TYR A 218 -6.16 -19.00 10.84
CA TYR A 218 -6.02 -18.25 9.60
C TYR A 218 -4.67 -17.53 9.57
N TYR A 219 -4.04 -17.49 8.41
CA TYR A 219 -2.82 -16.76 8.13
C TYR A 219 -3.09 -15.71 7.07
N ILE A 220 -2.62 -14.49 7.32
CA ILE A 220 -2.80 -13.34 6.44
C ILE A 220 -1.42 -12.78 6.13
N SER A 221 -1.17 -12.56 4.85
CA SER A 221 -0.02 -11.78 4.35
C SER A 221 -0.56 -10.61 3.56
N CYS A 222 -0.03 -9.42 3.75
CA CYS A 222 -0.25 -8.26 2.89
C CYS A 222 1.09 -7.74 2.41
N ARG A 223 1.21 -7.51 1.11
CA ARG A 223 2.39 -6.98 0.46
C ARG A 223 2.17 -5.55 -0.02
N PHE A 224 3.26 -4.79 -0.07
CA PHE A 224 3.26 -3.35 -0.36
C PHE A 224 4.33 -2.99 -1.38
N ASP A 225 3.95 -2.22 -2.39
CA ASP A 225 4.86 -1.74 -3.43
C ASP A 225 4.62 -0.25 -3.81
N PRO A 226 5.67 0.56 -4.04
CA PRO A 226 7.08 0.30 -3.77
C PRO A 226 7.35 -0.07 -2.30
N LYS A 227 8.34 -0.93 -2.07
CA LYS A 227 8.76 -1.33 -0.73
C LYS A 227 9.29 -0.15 0.08
N GLY A 228 8.95 -0.14 1.37
CA GLY A 228 9.57 0.77 2.32
C GLY A 228 11.04 0.47 2.54
N GLU A 229 11.90 1.46 2.32
CA GLU A 229 13.32 1.41 2.68
C GLU A 229 13.49 1.64 4.19
N VAL A 230 12.91 0.75 4.99
CA VAL A 230 12.80 0.86 6.45
C VAL A 230 14.14 0.81 7.19
N PHE A 231 15.24 0.64 6.47
CA PHE A 231 16.61 0.62 7.00
C PHE A 231 17.40 1.90 6.70
N ASP A 232 16.85 2.80 5.89
CA ASP A 232 17.42 4.11 5.61
C ASP A 232 16.68 5.14 6.46
N ASP A 233 17.35 5.66 7.48
CA ASP A 233 16.77 6.61 8.44
C ASP A 233 16.23 7.86 7.71
N GLN A 234 16.89 8.34 6.64
CA GLN A 234 16.41 9.48 5.87
C GLN A 234 15.11 9.14 5.13
N LYS A 235 15.05 7.95 4.53
CA LYS A 235 13.83 7.48 3.84
C LYS A 235 12.68 7.30 4.81
N VAL A 236 12.94 6.80 6.02
CA VAL A 236 11.92 6.70 7.07
C VAL A 236 11.43 8.09 7.46
N GLN A 237 12.33 9.08 7.57
CA GLN A 237 11.94 10.46 7.88
C GLN A 237 11.02 11.08 6.81
N ASP A 238 11.30 10.81 5.53
CA ASP A 238 10.55 11.35 4.40
C ASP A 238 9.19 10.66 4.19
N ASN A 239 9.05 9.40 4.65
CA ASN A 239 7.89 8.56 4.36
C ASN A 239 6.97 8.30 5.54
N VAL A 240 7.45 8.41 6.78
CA VAL A 240 6.63 8.25 7.98
C VAL A 240 6.32 9.63 8.56
N LEU A 241 5.09 10.07 8.31
CA LEU A 241 4.59 11.36 8.77
C LEU A 241 3.88 11.22 10.12
N ASN A 242 3.81 12.32 10.86
CA ASN A 242 3.03 12.39 12.09
C ASN A 242 1.52 12.27 11.77
N VAL A 243 0.75 12.01 12.82
CA VAL A 243 -0.73 12.08 12.80
C VAL A 243 -1.19 13.53 12.83
#